data_AF-A0A9P5WML0-F1
#
_entry.id   AF-A0A9P5WML0-F1
#
_cell.length_a   1.000
_cell.length_b   1.000
_cell.length_c   1.000
_cell.angle_alpha   90.00
_cell.angle_beta   90.00
_cell.angle_gamma   90.00
#
_symmetry.space_group_name_H-M   'P 1'
#
loop_
_entity.id
_entity.type
_entity.pdbx_description
1 polymer ?
#
loop_
_entity_poly.entity_id
_entity_poly.type
_entity_poly.pdbx_seq_one_letter_code
_entity_poly.pdbx_strand_id
1 'polypeptide(L)'
;MSVHSPRNTNVSSVLPKTLCLSAKDNSRTNDATRVPMIRTLSLKDYLCLETRPHFLREMRESLIEIGTFYIKDHGDERTNNQVDHREQLQFGPEQPSNEGFMPSVSPDYQGLKGPNQWPSTTLALMPELKTCILEYMRQLETLSQHLMEALALSLNLGATYFRDLFGETPYYRLKCAKYPSVQNAATVGCGAHKDTGFLTVLFQDMVGGLQGQDPVTGRWIDTKPVPETFIVTMGESIEKLTGGLYHETVHRVLNNTSGQDRYSIPFFFDPTLEAEIPYRIPLVSHRGFGPSLSAMHASDSSTDEDLESLVDRVDINDNGVHNKSWNNGKHIFETVQRCHPEVYFRWYNL
;
A
#
# COMPACT_ATOMS: atom_id res chain seq x y z
N MET A 1 -37.33 48.85 -25.01
CA MET A 1 -38.56 48.36 -24.35
C MET A 1 -38.12 47.56 -23.13
N SER A 2 -37.89 48.24 -22.00
CA SER A 2 -38.82 48.39 -20.86
C SER A 2 -39.08 47.06 -20.13
N VAL A 3 -38.30 46.76 -19.08
CA VAL A 3 -38.60 46.94 -17.64
C VAL A 3 -39.71 46.02 -17.12
N HIS A 4 -39.38 45.07 -16.23
CA HIS A 4 -39.96 45.00 -14.87
C HIS A 4 -39.17 44.05 -13.93
N SER A 5 -38.74 44.63 -12.81
CA SER A 5 -38.37 43.99 -11.54
C SER A 5 -39.65 43.53 -10.81
N PRO A 6 -39.56 42.63 -9.81
CA PRO A 6 -39.60 43.14 -8.44
C PRO A 6 -38.69 42.43 -7.42
N ARG A 7 -37.95 43.27 -6.68
CA ARG A 7 -37.73 43.32 -5.21
C ARG A 7 -37.43 42.04 -4.40
N ASN A 8 -36.19 42.01 -3.89
CA ASN A 8 -35.78 41.93 -2.48
C ASN A 8 -36.65 41.16 -1.47
N THR A 9 -36.08 40.08 -0.92
CA THR A 9 -36.08 39.81 0.53
C THR A 9 -34.75 39.19 0.95
N ASN A 10 -34.07 39.86 1.88
CA ASN A 10 -32.92 39.39 2.65
C ASN A 10 -33.15 38.01 3.27
N VAL A 11 -32.22 37.06 3.08
CA VAL A 11 -31.86 36.10 4.14
C VAL A 11 -30.36 35.79 4.03
N SER A 12 -29.63 36.22 5.04
CA SER A 12 -28.25 35.86 5.34
C SER A 12 -28.13 34.36 5.62
N SER A 13 -27.42 33.60 4.78
CA SER A 13 -27.00 32.23 5.12
C SER A 13 -25.63 32.26 5.81
N VAL A 14 -25.71 32.36 7.14
CA VAL A 14 -24.60 32.23 8.07
C VAL A 14 -24.06 30.80 8.00
N LEU A 15 -22.78 30.67 7.66
CA LEU A 15 -21.95 29.49 7.92
C LEU A 15 -22.05 29.11 9.42
N PRO A 16 -22.36 27.86 9.81
CA PRO A 16 -22.18 27.46 11.18
C PRO A 16 -20.69 27.29 11.45
N LYS A 17 -20.16 28.23 12.23
CA LYS A 17 -18.90 28.11 12.94
C LYS A 17 -18.89 26.83 13.77
N THR A 18 -17.72 26.21 13.78
CA THR A 18 -17.21 25.23 14.73
C THR A 18 -17.80 25.42 16.14
N LEU A 19 -18.62 24.47 16.60
CA LEU A 19 -18.98 24.37 18.01
C LEU A 19 -18.10 23.31 18.67
N CYS A 20 -17.03 23.81 19.28
CA CYS A 20 -16.42 23.17 20.43
C CYS A 20 -17.48 23.15 21.54
N LEU A 21 -17.91 21.97 21.99
CA LEU A 21 -18.68 21.83 23.24
C LEU A 21 -17.98 20.81 24.13
N SER A 22 -17.05 21.34 24.90
CA SER A 22 -16.84 20.89 26.28
C SER A 22 -18.00 21.42 27.10
N ALA A 23 -18.83 20.54 27.66
CA ALA A 23 -19.45 20.71 28.97
C ALA A 23 -20.18 19.43 29.37
N LYS A 24 -19.83 18.91 30.55
CA LYS A 24 -20.63 17.96 31.31
C LYS A 24 -22.00 18.58 31.56
N ASP A 25 -23.08 17.91 31.16
CA ASP A 25 -24.40 18.19 31.71
C ASP A 25 -25.07 16.88 32.10
N ASN A 26 -25.46 16.80 33.37
CA ASN A 26 -25.81 15.57 34.07
C ASN A 26 -27.27 15.67 34.54
N SER A 27 -28.18 16.00 33.63
CA SER A 27 -29.62 16.02 33.89
C SER A 27 -30.34 14.97 33.03
N ARG A 28 -30.84 13.91 33.68
CA ARG A 28 -31.78 12.96 33.08
C ARG A 28 -33.15 13.62 32.92
N THR A 29 -33.38 14.25 31.77
CA THR A 29 -34.72 14.57 31.29
C THR A 29 -35.17 13.45 30.34
N ASN A 30 -36.25 12.76 30.70
CA ASN A 30 -36.93 11.80 29.82
C ASN A 30 -37.55 12.57 28.64
N ASP A 31 -36.78 12.71 27.57
CA ASP A 31 -37.27 13.25 26.30
C ASP A 31 -37.60 12.07 25.37
N ALA A 32 -38.88 11.67 25.39
CA ALA A 32 -39.42 10.59 24.55
C ALA A 32 -39.49 10.94 23.05
N THR A 33 -38.88 12.05 22.61
CA THR A 33 -38.83 12.48 21.21
C THR A 33 -37.44 12.44 20.58
N ARG A 34 -36.40 12.05 21.34
CA ARG A 34 -35.04 12.02 20.80
C ARG A 34 -34.85 10.80 19.91
N VAL A 35 -34.60 11.02 18.61
CA VAL A 35 -34.15 9.95 17.70
C VAL A 35 -32.86 9.36 18.29
N PRO A 36 -32.85 8.07 18.66
CA PRO A 36 -31.72 7.50 19.37
C PRO A 36 -30.53 7.38 18.40
N MET A 37 -29.35 7.80 18.87
CA MET A 37 -28.15 7.85 18.05
C MET A 37 -27.51 6.46 18.02
N ILE A 38 -27.44 5.84 16.84
CA ILE A 38 -26.72 4.57 16.68
C ILE A 38 -25.23 4.85 16.84
N ARG A 39 -24.62 4.32 17.89
CA ARG A 39 -23.20 4.56 18.19
C ARG A 39 -22.30 3.86 17.18
N THR A 40 -21.11 4.42 17.01
CA THR A 40 -20.07 3.87 16.14
C THR A 40 -18.84 3.54 16.99
N LEU A 41 -18.42 2.27 16.99
CA LEU A 41 -17.34 1.75 17.84
C LEU A 41 -16.18 1.25 16.99
N SER A 42 -14.94 1.32 17.49
CA SER A 42 -13.78 0.74 16.81
C SER A 42 -13.38 -0.59 17.45
N LEU A 43 -13.15 -1.63 16.63
CA LEU A 43 -12.60 -2.90 17.13
C LEU A 43 -11.20 -2.72 17.73
N LYS A 44 -10.46 -1.69 17.33
CA LYS A 44 -9.18 -1.35 17.95
C LYS A 44 -9.34 -1.06 19.44
N ASP A 45 -10.40 -0.35 19.82
CA ASP A 45 -10.69 -0.03 21.22
C ASP A 45 -11.04 -1.29 22.02
N TYR A 46 -11.66 -2.29 21.39
CA TYR A 46 -11.90 -3.59 21.99
C TYR A 46 -10.60 -4.39 22.18
N LEU A 47 -9.70 -4.39 21.20
CA LEU A 47 -8.47 -5.18 21.24
C LEU A 47 -7.47 -4.63 22.29
N CYS A 48 -7.39 -3.32 22.48
CA CYS A 48 -6.55 -2.70 23.50
C CYS A 48 -7.15 -2.84 24.91
N LEU A 49 -6.38 -3.40 25.87
CA LEU A 49 -6.85 -3.67 27.23
C LEU A 49 -7.31 -2.43 27.99
N GLU A 50 -6.67 -1.28 27.76
CA GLU A 50 -6.98 -0.02 28.44
C GLU A 50 -8.32 0.57 27.99
N THR A 51 -8.63 0.50 26.70
CA THR A 51 -9.85 1.05 26.10
C THR A 51 -11.01 0.05 26.06
N ARG A 52 -10.73 -1.25 26.20
CA ARG A 52 -11.72 -2.34 26.13
C ARG A 52 -12.93 -2.14 27.08
N PRO A 53 -12.76 -1.68 28.34
CA PRO A 53 -13.90 -1.45 29.23
C PRO A 53 -14.86 -0.37 28.72
N HIS A 54 -14.35 0.64 28.01
CA HIS A 54 -15.18 1.68 27.39
C HIS A 54 -15.95 1.11 26.20
N PHE A 55 -15.27 0.41 25.28
CA PHE A 55 -15.91 -0.26 24.14
C PHE A 55 -17.06 -1.16 24.60
N LEU A 56 -16.82 -2.03 25.59
CA LEU A 56 -17.82 -2.99 26.08
C LEU A 56 -19.04 -2.28 26.68
N ARG A 57 -18.83 -1.14 27.33
CA ARG A 57 -19.92 -0.33 27.90
C ARG A 57 -20.75 0.30 26.80
N GLU A 58 -20.12 0.99 25.85
CA GLU A 58 -20.80 1.63 24.72
C GLU A 58 -21.57 0.61 23.87
N MET A 59 -20.98 -0.55 23.61
CA MET A 59 -21.62 -1.67 22.92
C MET A 59 -22.85 -2.13 23.67
N ARG A 60 -22.72 -2.39 24.98
CA ARG A 60 -23.84 -2.82 25.82
C ARG A 60 -24.96 -1.79 25.85
N GLU A 61 -24.62 -0.51 26.03
CA GLU A 61 -25.61 0.58 26.03
C GLU A 61 -26.34 0.66 24.68
N SER A 62 -25.62 0.58 23.57
CA SER A 62 -26.22 0.60 22.22
C SER A 62 -27.15 -0.60 21.99
N LEU A 63 -26.76 -1.79 22.46
CA LEU A 63 -27.57 -3.00 22.37
C LEU A 63 -28.81 -2.96 23.27
N ILE A 64 -28.72 -2.31 24.44
CA ILE A 64 -29.87 -2.10 25.33
C ILE A 64 -30.84 -1.06 24.76
N GLU A 65 -30.32 0.03 24.19
CA GLU A 65 -31.11 1.18 23.74
C GLU A 65 -31.82 0.92 22.41
N ILE A 66 -31.08 0.41 21.40
CA ILE A 66 -31.58 0.28 20.02
C ILE A 66 -31.39 -1.16 19.50
N GLY A 67 -30.50 -1.95 20.11
CA GLY A 67 -30.16 -3.29 19.62
C GLY A 67 -29.20 -3.29 18.43
N THR A 68 -28.63 -2.13 18.06
CA THR A 68 -27.72 -1.99 16.91
C THR A 68 -26.63 -0.97 17.22
N PHE A 69 -25.42 -1.22 16.72
CA PHE A 69 -24.31 -0.28 16.68
C PHE A 69 -23.50 -0.53 15.40
N TYR A 70 -22.79 0.49 14.94
CA TYR A 70 -21.85 0.35 13.83
C TYR A 70 -20.45 0.03 14.37
N ILE A 71 -19.71 -0.81 13.66
CA ILE A 71 -18.26 -0.94 13.84
C ILE A 71 -17.58 -0.13 12.73
N LYS A 72 -16.61 0.71 13.09
CA LYS A 72 -15.80 1.51 12.15
C LYS A 72 -14.32 1.18 12.26
N ASP A 73 -13.54 1.69 11.32
CA ASP A 73 -12.07 1.69 11.33
C ASP A 73 -11.50 0.26 11.53
N HIS A 74 -12.10 -0.72 10.84
CA HIS A 74 -11.74 -2.14 10.94
C HIS A 74 -11.32 -2.65 9.57
N GLY A 75 -10.20 -3.36 9.51
CA GLY A 75 -9.63 -3.84 8.25
C GLY A 75 -8.92 -2.75 7.42
N ASP A 76 -8.69 -1.57 8.01
CA ASP A 76 -7.96 -0.47 7.37
C ASP A 76 -6.49 -0.84 7.15
N GLU A 77 -5.99 -0.70 5.92
CA GLU A 77 -4.56 -0.71 5.63
C GLU A 77 -3.95 0.67 5.92
N ARG A 78 -2.70 0.70 6.39
CA ARG A 78 -2.00 1.94 6.72
C ARG A 78 -0.77 2.14 5.87
N THR A 79 -0.66 3.33 5.28
CA THR A 79 0.55 3.82 4.64
C THR A 79 1.10 5.01 5.43
N ASN A 80 2.36 4.92 5.87
CA ASN A 80 2.99 5.93 6.74
C ASN A 80 2.12 6.35 7.95
N ASN A 81 1.54 5.35 8.63
CA ASN A 81 0.65 5.52 9.80
C ASN A 81 -0.69 6.22 9.52
N GLN A 82 -0.99 6.59 8.28
CA GLN A 82 -2.28 7.11 7.87
C GLN A 82 -3.13 5.99 7.26
N VAL A 83 -4.45 6.04 7.50
CA VAL A 83 -5.38 5.09 6.91
C VAL A 83 -5.52 5.39 5.42
N ASP A 84 -5.34 4.37 4.59
CA ASP A 84 -5.59 4.47 3.16
C ASP A 84 -7.09 4.50 2.91
N HIS A 85 -7.58 5.49 2.16
CA HIS A 85 -8.99 5.57 1.77
C HIS A 85 -9.26 4.67 0.54
N ARG A 86 -9.12 3.36 0.76
CA ARG A 86 -9.39 2.32 -0.23
C ARG A 86 -9.94 1.07 0.43
N GLU A 87 -10.76 0.34 -0.31
CA GLU A 87 -11.18 -1.03 -0.01
C GLU A 87 -10.40 -1.98 -0.92
N GLN A 88 -10.04 -3.17 -0.45
CA GLN A 88 -9.31 -4.11 -1.30
C GLN A 88 -9.53 -5.59 -0.97
N LEU A 89 -9.35 -6.41 -1.99
CA LEU A 89 -9.11 -7.85 -1.86
C LEU A 89 -7.67 -8.14 -2.26
N GLN A 90 -6.99 -8.98 -1.49
CA GLN A 90 -5.62 -9.39 -1.77
C GLN A 90 -5.54 -10.90 -1.97
N PHE A 91 -4.81 -11.30 -3.00
CA PHE A 91 -4.58 -12.69 -3.38
C PHE A 91 -3.08 -12.95 -3.50
N GLY A 92 -2.65 -14.11 -3.02
CA GLY A 92 -1.32 -14.66 -3.26
C GLY A 92 -1.38 -15.85 -4.22
N PRO A 93 -0.27 -16.59 -4.38
CA PRO A 93 -0.29 -17.82 -5.16
C PRO A 93 -1.28 -18.81 -4.53
N GLU A 94 -2.14 -19.43 -5.34
CA GLU A 94 -3.06 -20.46 -4.83
C GLU A 94 -2.26 -21.71 -4.46
N GLN A 95 -2.17 -22.00 -3.17
CA GLN A 95 -1.39 -23.12 -2.63
C GLN A 95 -2.25 -23.96 -1.67
N PRO A 96 -1.93 -25.26 -1.49
CA PRO A 96 -2.54 -26.04 -0.42
C PRO A 96 -2.18 -25.46 0.95
N SER A 97 -2.95 -25.84 1.98
CA SER A 97 -2.63 -25.49 3.36
C SER A 97 -1.25 -26.01 3.75
N ASN A 98 -0.46 -25.18 4.42
CA ASN A 98 0.83 -25.58 4.98
C ASN A 98 0.62 -26.24 6.35
N GLU A 99 0.22 -27.52 6.35
CA GLU A 99 -0.08 -28.27 7.58
C GLU A 99 1.12 -28.43 8.52
N GLY A 100 2.35 -28.28 8.01
CA GLY A 100 3.58 -28.34 8.80
C GLY A 100 3.98 -27.01 9.44
N PHE A 101 3.29 -25.91 9.14
CA PHE A 101 3.59 -24.61 9.73
C PHE A 101 3.18 -24.57 11.21
N MET A 102 4.14 -24.23 12.06
CA MET A 102 3.91 -24.03 13.49
C MET A 102 4.33 -22.62 13.88
N PRO A 103 3.39 -21.76 14.33
CA PRO A 103 3.72 -20.44 14.87
C PRO A 103 4.81 -20.55 15.95
N SER A 104 5.77 -19.63 15.93
CA SER A 104 6.92 -19.57 16.85
C SER A 104 7.96 -20.69 16.71
N VAL A 105 7.79 -21.65 15.79
CA VAL A 105 8.76 -22.73 15.51
C VAL A 105 9.25 -22.65 14.07
N SER A 106 8.34 -22.56 13.11
CA SER A 106 8.65 -22.37 11.70
C SER A 106 9.10 -20.93 11.44
N PRO A 107 9.90 -20.67 10.38
CA PRO A 107 10.14 -19.30 9.94
C PRO A 107 8.81 -18.58 9.68
N ASP A 108 8.60 -17.41 10.29
CA ASP A 108 7.30 -16.73 10.29
C ASP A 108 6.73 -16.49 8.89
N TYR A 109 7.60 -16.17 7.92
CA TYR A 109 7.21 -15.94 6.53
C TYR A 109 6.60 -17.17 5.84
N GLN A 110 6.79 -18.38 6.37
CA GLN A 110 6.11 -19.57 5.84
C GLN A 110 4.61 -19.55 6.08
N GLY A 111 4.12 -18.78 7.06
CA GLY A 111 2.69 -18.55 7.27
C GLY A 111 2.04 -17.68 6.19
N LEU A 112 2.81 -17.13 5.25
CA LEU A 112 2.30 -16.45 4.05
C LEU A 112 1.92 -17.43 2.93
N LYS A 113 2.23 -18.73 3.08
CA LYS A 113 1.88 -19.79 2.13
C LYS A 113 0.57 -20.46 2.55
N GLY A 114 -0.36 -20.60 1.62
CA GLY A 114 -1.64 -21.26 1.87
C GLY A 114 -2.71 -20.93 0.82
N PRO A 115 -3.93 -21.44 1.00
CA PRO A 115 -5.02 -21.17 0.09
C PRO A 115 -5.51 -19.73 0.23
N ASN A 116 -5.87 -19.11 -0.89
CA ASN A 116 -6.50 -17.79 -0.84
C ASN A 116 -7.83 -17.86 -0.09
N GLN A 117 -8.11 -16.79 0.67
CA GLN A 117 -9.34 -16.67 1.47
C GLN A 117 -10.48 -16.10 0.61
N TRP A 118 -11.05 -16.95 -0.22
CA TRP A 118 -12.13 -16.57 -1.14
C TRP A 118 -13.43 -16.24 -0.38
N PRO A 119 -14.06 -15.07 -0.59
CA PRO A 119 -15.34 -14.76 0.05
C PRO A 119 -16.45 -15.65 -0.52
N SER A 120 -16.97 -16.57 0.29
CA SER A 120 -17.95 -17.58 -0.15
C SER A 120 -19.24 -16.97 -0.69
N THR A 121 -19.72 -15.88 -0.08
CA THR A 121 -20.88 -15.13 -0.54
C THR A 121 -20.65 -14.46 -1.88
N THR A 122 -19.46 -13.88 -2.09
CA THR A 122 -19.09 -13.30 -3.38
C THR A 122 -18.97 -14.37 -4.47
N LEU A 123 -18.34 -15.51 -4.18
CA LEU A 123 -18.26 -16.61 -5.13
C LEU A 123 -19.63 -17.23 -5.46
N ALA A 124 -20.58 -17.23 -4.52
CA ALA A 124 -21.94 -17.66 -4.81
C ALA A 124 -22.66 -16.74 -5.81
N LEU A 125 -22.33 -15.45 -5.81
CA LEU A 125 -22.89 -14.45 -6.73
C LEU A 125 -22.10 -14.31 -8.04
N MET A 126 -20.80 -14.56 -8.00
CA MET A 126 -19.88 -14.49 -9.14
C MET A 126 -18.97 -15.74 -9.16
N PRO A 127 -19.50 -16.89 -9.60
CA PRO A 127 -18.77 -18.18 -9.58
C PRO A 127 -17.45 -18.14 -10.37
N GLU A 128 -17.39 -17.34 -11.42
CA GLU A 128 -16.25 -17.17 -12.30
C GLU A 128 -15.12 -16.31 -11.71
N LEU A 129 -15.36 -15.57 -10.61
CA LEU A 129 -14.39 -14.65 -10.04
C LEU A 129 -13.06 -15.34 -9.72
N LYS A 130 -13.12 -16.51 -9.08
CA LYS A 130 -11.93 -17.29 -8.74
C LYS A 130 -11.12 -17.64 -9.98
N THR A 131 -11.77 -18.25 -10.97
CA THR A 131 -11.10 -18.67 -12.21
C THR A 131 -10.53 -17.48 -12.98
N CYS A 132 -11.25 -16.36 -13.03
CA CYS A 132 -10.81 -15.14 -13.70
C CYS A 132 -9.57 -14.53 -13.03
N ILE A 133 -9.57 -14.39 -11.70
CA ILE A 133 -8.44 -13.85 -10.95
C ILE A 133 -7.21 -14.75 -11.08
N LEU A 134 -7.37 -16.07 -10.95
CA LEU A 134 -6.25 -17.01 -11.05
C LEU A 134 -5.64 -17.01 -12.47
N GLU A 135 -6.46 -16.97 -13.51
CA GLU A 135 -5.97 -16.89 -14.88
C GLU A 135 -5.28 -15.54 -15.16
N TYR A 136 -5.82 -14.45 -14.64
CA TYR A 136 -5.18 -13.13 -14.74
C TYR A 136 -3.82 -13.09 -14.03
N MET A 137 -3.72 -13.66 -12.82
CA MET A 137 -2.45 -13.79 -12.09
C MET A 137 -1.43 -14.61 -12.86
N ARG A 138 -1.84 -15.71 -13.51
CA ARG A 138 -0.96 -16.54 -14.35
C ARG A 138 -0.40 -15.77 -15.55
N GLN A 139 -1.24 -14.95 -16.19
CA GLN A 139 -0.81 -14.10 -17.31
C GLN A 139 0.14 -12.99 -16.85
N LEU A 140 -0.14 -12.35 -15.71
CA LEU A 140 0.72 -11.34 -15.11
C LEU A 140 2.05 -11.92 -14.63
N GLU A 141 2.07 -13.14 -14.09
CA GLU A 141 3.29 -13.87 -13.77
C GLU A 141 4.15 -14.08 -15.02
N THR A 142 3.54 -14.56 -16.11
CA THR A 142 4.23 -14.75 -17.40
C THR A 142 4.80 -13.43 -17.93
N LEU A 143 4.01 -12.36 -17.89
CA LEU A 143 4.47 -11.02 -18.29
C LEU A 143 5.63 -10.54 -17.41
N SER A 144 5.53 -10.74 -16.10
CA SER A 144 6.56 -10.32 -15.14
C SER A 144 7.87 -11.06 -15.35
N GLN A 145 7.83 -12.36 -15.64
CA GLN A 145 9.03 -13.13 -16.00
C GLN A 145 9.73 -12.58 -17.24
N HIS A 146 8.98 -12.24 -18.30
CA HIS A 146 9.56 -11.61 -19.50
C HIS A 146 10.13 -10.21 -19.22
N LEU A 147 9.46 -9.42 -18.38
CA LEU A 147 9.98 -8.11 -17.95
C LEU A 147 11.28 -8.25 -17.15
N MET A 148 11.35 -9.23 -16.24
CA MET A 148 12.58 -9.50 -15.49
C MET A 148 13.71 -9.98 -16.41
N GLU A 149 13.44 -10.83 -17.40
CA GLU A 149 14.44 -11.19 -18.41
C GLU A 149 14.95 -9.97 -19.19
N ALA A 150 14.04 -9.09 -19.64
CA ALA A 150 14.41 -7.86 -20.32
C ALA A 150 15.27 -6.94 -19.42
N LEU A 151 14.94 -6.83 -18.13
CA LEU A 151 15.71 -6.08 -17.14
C LEU A 151 17.10 -6.68 -16.91
N ALA A 152 17.23 -8.01 -16.89
CA ALA A 152 18.53 -8.67 -16.78
C ALA A 152 19.42 -8.35 -18.00
N LEU A 153 18.85 -8.46 -19.20
CA LEU A 153 19.56 -8.17 -20.45
C LEU A 153 19.99 -6.70 -20.54
N SER A 154 19.17 -5.75 -20.10
CA SER A 154 19.55 -4.34 -20.10
C SER A 154 20.62 -4.00 -19.04
N LEU A 155 20.83 -4.87 -18.05
CA LEU A 155 21.95 -4.80 -17.10
C LEU A 155 23.20 -5.57 -17.59
N ASN A 156 23.20 -6.07 -18.84
CA ASN A 156 24.23 -6.95 -19.39
C ASN A 156 24.44 -8.25 -18.59
N LEU A 157 23.40 -8.71 -17.90
CA LEU A 157 23.39 -10.02 -17.24
C LEU A 157 22.89 -11.09 -18.22
N GLY A 158 23.02 -12.36 -17.84
CA GLY A 158 22.37 -13.44 -18.56
C GLY A 158 20.84 -13.28 -18.52
N ALA A 159 20.15 -13.62 -19.61
CA ALA A 159 18.68 -13.57 -19.71
C ALA A 159 17.96 -14.28 -18.54
N THR A 160 18.59 -15.31 -18.00
CA THR A 160 18.04 -16.16 -16.93
C THR A 160 18.36 -15.65 -15.53
N TYR A 161 19.17 -14.60 -15.39
CA TYR A 161 19.76 -14.18 -14.12
C TYR A 161 18.72 -14.01 -13.01
N PHE A 162 17.67 -13.21 -13.26
CA PHE A 162 16.64 -12.97 -12.26
C PHE A 162 15.74 -14.18 -12.05
N ARG A 163 15.50 -15.01 -13.07
CA ARG A 163 14.76 -16.26 -12.89
C ARG A 163 15.51 -17.21 -11.96
N ASP A 164 16.82 -17.35 -12.17
CA ASP A 164 17.67 -18.20 -11.35
C ASP A 164 17.78 -17.66 -9.91
N LEU A 165 17.80 -16.33 -9.75
CA LEU A 165 17.78 -15.67 -8.44
C LEU A 165 16.42 -15.77 -7.73
N PHE A 166 15.31 -15.68 -8.47
CA PHE A 166 13.95 -15.70 -7.92
C PHE A 166 13.53 -17.11 -7.52
N GLY A 167 14.17 -18.14 -8.08
CA GLY A 167 13.83 -19.53 -7.88
C GLY A 167 12.61 -19.96 -8.70
N GLU A 168 12.33 -21.26 -8.67
CA GLU A 168 11.33 -21.89 -9.55
C GLU A 168 9.88 -21.49 -9.23
N THR A 169 9.61 -21.04 -8.01
CA THR A 169 8.26 -20.66 -7.55
C THR A 169 8.29 -19.23 -7.02
N PRO A 170 8.26 -18.22 -7.89
CA PRO A 170 8.28 -16.83 -7.46
C PRO A 170 7.07 -16.53 -6.57
N TYR A 171 7.24 -15.60 -5.64
CA TYR A 171 6.15 -15.14 -4.81
C TYR A 171 5.51 -13.91 -5.45
N TYR A 172 4.18 -13.82 -5.41
CA TYR A 172 3.49 -12.66 -5.94
C TYR A 172 2.22 -12.36 -5.18
N ARG A 173 1.78 -11.10 -5.25
CA ARG A 173 0.54 -10.65 -4.63
C ARG A 173 -0.24 -9.83 -5.65
N LEU A 174 -1.53 -10.09 -5.78
CA LEU A 174 -2.48 -9.26 -6.52
C LEU A 174 -3.34 -8.51 -5.51
N LYS A 175 -3.48 -7.19 -5.65
CA LYS A 175 -4.52 -6.43 -4.93
C LYS A 175 -5.57 -5.97 -5.93
N CYS A 176 -6.85 -6.19 -5.64
CA CYS A 176 -7.96 -5.55 -6.33
C CYS A 176 -8.42 -4.37 -5.46
N ALA A 177 -7.99 -3.16 -5.79
CA ALA A 177 -8.23 -1.97 -4.99
C ALA A 177 -9.32 -1.08 -5.58
N LYS A 178 -10.23 -0.63 -4.72
CA LYS A 178 -11.28 0.33 -5.02
C LYS A 178 -11.05 1.59 -4.18
N TYR A 179 -11.05 2.75 -4.83
CA TYR A 179 -10.93 4.06 -4.22
C TYR A 179 -12.26 4.81 -4.42
N PRO A 180 -13.09 4.94 -3.38
CA PRO A 180 -14.37 5.63 -3.51
C PRO A 180 -14.19 7.10 -3.89
N SER A 181 -15.09 7.62 -4.73
CA SER A 181 -15.14 9.08 -4.96
C SER A 181 -15.54 9.80 -3.67
N VAL A 182 -14.88 10.91 -3.36
CA VAL A 182 -15.15 11.73 -2.17
C VAL A 182 -15.75 13.08 -2.55
N GLN A 183 -16.46 13.72 -1.61
CA GLN A 183 -16.95 15.09 -1.79
C GLN A 183 -15.86 16.14 -1.58
N ASN A 184 -14.83 15.83 -0.80
CA ASN A 184 -13.70 16.71 -0.52
C ASN A 184 -12.40 15.91 -0.56
N ALA A 185 -11.45 16.33 -1.39
CA ALA A 185 -10.15 15.68 -1.57
C ALA A 185 -9.14 15.97 -0.43
N ALA A 186 -9.62 16.28 0.77
CA ALA A 186 -8.78 16.56 1.94
C ALA A 186 -7.99 15.34 2.45
N THR A 187 -8.32 14.13 1.96
CA THR A 187 -7.64 12.87 2.26
C THR A 187 -7.06 12.26 0.99
N VAL A 188 -6.06 11.40 1.14
CA VAL A 188 -5.46 10.62 0.05
C VAL A 188 -6.08 9.23 -0.01
N GLY A 189 -6.22 8.70 -1.22
CA GLY A 189 -6.66 7.32 -1.44
C GLY A 189 -5.62 6.31 -0.98
N CYS A 190 -4.34 6.62 -1.23
CA CYS A 190 -3.21 5.91 -0.66
C CYS A 190 -2.05 6.88 -0.40
N GLY A 191 -1.44 6.79 0.78
CA GLY A 191 -0.32 7.64 1.19
C GLY A 191 0.90 7.57 0.26
N ALA A 192 1.79 8.55 0.37
CA ALA A 192 3.07 8.53 -0.34
C ALA A 192 3.94 7.37 0.16
N HIS A 193 4.37 6.47 -0.71
CA HIS A 193 5.19 5.30 -0.37
C HIS A 193 6.03 4.81 -1.54
N LYS A 194 6.88 3.84 -1.27
CA LYS A 194 7.61 3.04 -2.25
C LYS A 194 7.12 1.59 -2.12
N ASP A 195 7.09 0.88 -3.24
CA ASP A 195 6.88 -0.56 -3.22
C ASP A 195 8.13 -1.23 -2.68
N THR A 196 8.01 -2.13 -1.71
CA THR A 196 9.19 -2.74 -1.05
C THR A 196 9.82 -3.88 -1.86
N GLY A 197 9.09 -4.41 -2.86
CA GLY A 197 9.44 -5.59 -3.65
C GLY A 197 10.37 -5.31 -4.84
N PHE A 198 10.28 -6.16 -5.87
CA PHE A 198 11.09 -6.03 -7.08
C PHE A 198 10.35 -5.32 -8.23
N LEU A 199 9.24 -5.89 -8.67
CA LEU A 199 8.50 -5.43 -9.85
C LEU A 199 7.01 -5.32 -9.53
N THR A 200 6.41 -4.19 -9.93
CA THR A 200 4.96 -4.01 -9.89
C THR A 200 4.43 -3.83 -11.30
N VAL A 201 3.42 -4.62 -11.67
CA VAL A 201 2.63 -4.45 -12.89
C VAL A 201 1.22 -4.03 -12.47
N LEU A 202 0.81 -2.82 -12.83
CA LEU A 202 -0.42 -2.20 -12.36
C LEU A 202 -1.37 -1.94 -13.52
N PHE A 203 -2.56 -2.55 -13.44
CA PHE A 203 -3.73 -2.08 -14.19
C PHE A 203 -4.40 -0.93 -13.45
N GLN A 204 -4.86 0.08 -14.18
CA GLN A 204 -5.77 1.10 -13.65
C GLN A 204 -6.89 1.40 -14.66
N ASP A 205 -8.04 1.82 -14.13
CA ASP A 205 -9.11 2.36 -14.96
C ASP A 205 -8.80 3.77 -15.49
N MET A 206 -9.80 4.39 -16.13
CA MET A 206 -9.67 5.71 -16.75
C MET A 206 -9.94 6.89 -15.81
N VAL A 207 -10.23 6.66 -14.51
CA VAL A 207 -10.50 7.74 -13.54
C VAL A 207 -9.22 8.49 -13.17
N GLY A 208 -8.09 7.78 -13.12
CA GLY A 208 -6.79 8.35 -12.76
C GLY A 208 -6.65 8.64 -11.26
N GLY A 209 -5.60 9.35 -10.87
CA GLY A 209 -5.32 9.71 -9.46
C GLY A 209 -4.00 9.18 -8.92
N LEU A 210 -3.34 8.26 -9.62
CA LEU A 210 -1.97 7.86 -9.30
C LEU A 210 -1.00 8.99 -9.64
N GLN A 211 -0.09 9.31 -8.71
CA GLN A 211 1.00 10.24 -8.93
C GLN A 211 2.34 9.59 -8.55
N GLY A 212 3.33 9.74 -9.41
CA GLY A 212 4.73 9.47 -9.09
C GLY A 212 5.46 10.76 -8.70
N GLN A 213 6.46 10.66 -7.84
CA GLN A 213 7.29 11.80 -7.46
C GLN A 213 8.58 11.79 -8.28
N ASP A 214 8.89 12.92 -8.89
CA ASP A 214 10.20 13.16 -9.50
C ASP A 214 11.27 13.18 -8.39
N PRO A 215 12.28 12.28 -8.43
CA PRO A 215 13.26 12.15 -7.36
C PRO A 215 14.22 13.34 -7.26
N VAL A 216 14.35 14.15 -8.32
CA VAL A 216 15.27 15.30 -8.38
C VAL A 216 14.59 16.57 -7.89
N THR A 217 13.39 16.83 -8.40
CA THR A 217 12.66 18.08 -8.12
C THR A 217 11.64 17.94 -7.01
N GLY A 218 11.33 16.71 -6.57
CA GLY A 218 10.31 16.41 -5.56
C GLY A 218 8.88 16.67 -6.04
N ARG A 219 8.69 17.01 -7.32
CA ARG A 219 7.38 17.35 -7.90
C ARG A 219 6.56 16.09 -8.14
N TRP A 220 5.28 16.15 -7.81
CA TRP A 220 4.31 15.10 -8.13
C TRP A 220 3.90 15.20 -9.60
N ILE A 221 3.96 14.08 -10.31
CA ILE A 221 3.64 13.92 -11.71
C ILE A 221 2.46 12.96 -11.81
N ASP A 222 1.39 13.38 -12.48
CA ASP A 222 0.22 12.52 -12.73
C ASP A 222 0.57 11.37 -13.68
N THR A 223 0.31 10.14 -13.24
CA THR A 223 0.37 8.96 -14.10
C THR A 223 -0.98 8.79 -14.79
N LYS A 224 -1.22 9.63 -15.82
CA LYS A 224 -2.49 9.66 -16.54
C LYS A 224 -2.83 8.29 -17.14
N PRO A 225 -4.07 7.80 -17.01
CA PRO A 225 -4.49 6.56 -17.63
C PRO A 225 -4.31 6.59 -19.15
N VAL A 226 -3.73 5.52 -19.70
CA VAL A 226 -3.63 5.29 -21.14
C VAL A 226 -4.37 3.98 -21.44
N PRO A 227 -5.35 3.98 -22.38
CA PRO A 227 -6.08 2.77 -22.73
C PRO A 227 -5.15 1.63 -23.15
N GLU A 228 -5.51 0.39 -22.79
CA GLU A 228 -4.79 -0.83 -23.19
C GLU A 228 -3.33 -0.89 -22.71
N THR A 229 -3.03 -0.30 -21.55
CA THR A 229 -1.68 -0.31 -20.97
C THR A 229 -1.64 -0.84 -19.54
N PHE A 230 -0.46 -1.33 -19.17
CA PHE A 230 -0.07 -1.49 -17.77
C PHE A 230 0.95 -0.41 -17.41
N ILE A 231 0.90 0.02 -16.16
CA ILE A 231 2.00 0.75 -15.54
C ILE A 231 2.97 -0.28 -14.97
N VAL A 232 4.26 -0.09 -15.23
CA VAL A 232 5.32 -0.92 -14.67
C VAL A 232 6.20 -0.04 -13.79
N THR A 233 6.35 -0.41 -12.52
CA THR A 233 7.20 0.30 -11.56
C THR A 233 8.15 -0.67 -10.88
N MET A 234 9.30 -0.13 -10.47
CA MET A 234 10.32 -0.85 -9.72
C MET A 234 10.14 -0.60 -8.22
N GLY A 235 10.42 -1.63 -7.42
CA GLY A 235 10.41 -1.52 -5.97
C GLY A 235 11.81 -1.36 -5.36
N GLU A 236 11.85 -1.17 -4.05
CA GLU A 236 13.08 -0.87 -3.31
C GLU A 236 14.14 -1.98 -3.39
N SER A 237 13.70 -3.23 -3.60
CA SER A 237 14.63 -4.35 -3.62
C SER A 237 15.52 -4.32 -4.87
N ILE A 238 14.97 -3.94 -6.04
CA ILE A 238 15.76 -3.90 -7.28
C ILE A 238 16.66 -2.66 -7.35
N GLU A 239 16.25 -1.52 -6.79
CA GLU A 239 17.11 -0.34 -6.70
C GLU A 239 18.36 -0.65 -5.86
N LYS A 240 18.18 -1.22 -4.66
CA LYS A 240 19.30 -1.62 -3.79
C LYS A 240 20.21 -2.62 -4.50
N LEU A 241 19.61 -3.65 -5.11
CA LEU A 241 20.33 -4.71 -5.81
C LEU A 241 21.20 -4.15 -6.94
N THR A 242 20.67 -3.22 -7.74
CA THR A 242 21.38 -2.55 -8.84
C THR A 242 22.27 -1.40 -8.39
N GLY A 243 22.30 -1.09 -7.09
CA GLY A 243 23.12 -0.03 -6.53
C GLY A 243 22.67 1.38 -6.90
N GLY A 244 21.37 1.58 -7.13
CA GLY A 244 20.79 2.87 -7.52
C GLY A 244 20.72 3.11 -9.02
N LEU A 245 21.10 2.14 -9.86
CA LEU A 245 21.02 2.30 -11.33
C LEU A 245 19.57 2.29 -11.83
N TYR A 246 18.73 1.42 -11.27
CA TYR A 246 17.29 1.48 -11.46
C TYR A 246 16.64 2.14 -10.26
N HIS A 247 15.71 3.06 -10.54
CA HIS A 247 15.06 3.86 -9.51
C HIS A 247 13.68 3.31 -9.18
N GLU A 248 13.44 3.10 -7.90
CA GLU A 248 12.11 3.04 -7.32
C GLU A 248 11.43 4.42 -7.44
N THR A 249 10.10 4.43 -7.51
CA THR A 249 9.34 5.69 -7.58
C THR A 249 8.50 5.84 -6.33
N VAL A 250 8.72 6.92 -5.56
CA VAL A 250 7.77 7.33 -4.52
C VAL A 250 6.47 7.69 -5.22
N HIS A 251 5.37 7.08 -4.81
CA HIS A 251 4.08 7.29 -5.44
C HIS A 251 2.94 7.37 -4.41
N ARG A 252 1.82 7.96 -4.82
CA ARG A 252 0.60 8.10 -4.00
C ARG A 252 -0.64 8.01 -4.88
N VAL A 253 -1.79 7.80 -4.26
CA VAL A 253 -3.09 7.89 -4.95
C VAL A 253 -3.91 9.02 -4.32
N LEU A 254 -4.27 10.01 -5.13
CA LEU A 254 -5.20 11.06 -4.71
C LEU A 254 -6.63 10.54 -4.74
N ASN A 255 -7.44 10.97 -3.77
CA ASN A 255 -8.87 10.75 -3.87
C ASN A 255 -9.46 11.57 -5.02
N ASN A 256 -10.36 10.96 -5.77
CA ASN A 256 -11.05 11.62 -6.87
C ASN A 256 -12.42 12.18 -6.39
N THR A 257 -12.89 13.24 -7.04
CA THR A 257 -14.16 13.93 -6.72
C THR A 257 -15.16 13.86 -7.86
N SER A 258 -14.96 12.94 -8.80
CA SER A 258 -15.73 12.86 -10.05
C SER A 258 -17.14 12.26 -9.88
N GLY A 259 -17.43 11.68 -8.72
CA GLY A 259 -18.61 10.85 -8.48
C GLY A 259 -18.46 9.42 -8.98
N GLN A 260 -17.30 9.05 -9.54
CA GLN A 260 -16.99 7.69 -10.01
C GLN A 260 -15.89 7.07 -9.14
N ASP A 261 -16.10 5.83 -8.72
CA ASP A 261 -15.09 5.08 -7.98
C ASP A 261 -13.94 4.70 -8.92
N ARG A 262 -12.69 4.80 -8.42
CA ARG A 262 -11.49 4.39 -9.15
C ARG A 262 -11.12 2.96 -8.78
N TYR A 263 -10.79 2.15 -9.77
CA TYR A 263 -10.31 0.79 -9.62
C TYR A 263 -8.87 0.65 -10.13
N SER A 264 -8.05 -0.10 -9.41
CA SER A 264 -6.73 -0.52 -9.88
C SER A 264 -6.36 -1.89 -9.36
N ILE A 265 -5.56 -2.60 -10.13
CA ILE A 265 -5.13 -3.96 -9.81
C ILE A 265 -3.60 -4.05 -9.89
N PRO A 266 -2.85 -3.68 -8.83
CA PRO A 266 -1.42 -3.92 -8.78
C PRO A 266 -1.12 -5.41 -8.55
N PHE A 267 -0.14 -5.89 -9.31
CA PHE A 267 0.49 -7.20 -9.18
C PHE A 267 1.95 -7.00 -8.81
N PHE A 268 2.33 -7.48 -7.63
CA PHE A 268 3.68 -7.41 -7.10
C PHE A 268 4.37 -8.75 -7.35
N PHE A 269 5.47 -8.74 -8.09
CA PHE A 269 6.24 -9.92 -8.46
C PHE A 269 7.59 -9.89 -7.75
N ASP A 270 7.82 -10.90 -6.91
CA ASP A 270 8.96 -11.03 -6.01
C ASP A 270 9.63 -12.42 -6.16
N PRO A 271 10.88 -12.58 -5.70
CA PRO A 271 11.52 -13.89 -5.53
C PRO A 271 10.67 -14.86 -4.70
N THR A 272 11.01 -16.15 -4.72
CA THR A 272 10.48 -17.09 -3.73
C THR A 272 10.78 -16.60 -2.30
N LEU A 273 9.95 -16.99 -1.32
CA LEU A 273 10.14 -16.56 0.07
C LEU A 273 11.47 -17.07 0.64
N GLU A 274 11.96 -18.22 0.17
CA GLU A 274 13.23 -18.78 0.60
C GLU A 274 14.46 -18.15 -0.09
N ALA A 275 14.27 -17.25 -1.05
CA ALA A 275 15.38 -16.70 -1.83
C ALA A 275 16.32 -15.87 -0.96
N GLU A 276 17.61 -16.14 -1.11
CA GLU A 276 18.70 -15.33 -0.55
C GLU A 276 19.17 -14.35 -1.62
N ILE A 277 18.85 -13.07 -1.42
CA ILE A 277 19.14 -12.00 -2.36
C ILE A 277 20.47 -11.35 -1.96
N PRO A 278 21.46 -11.27 -2.85
CA PRO A 278 22.70 -10.56 -2.56
C PRO A 278 22.41 -9.06 -2.37
N TYR A 279 23.18 -8.38 -1.53
CA TYR A 279 22.99 -6.92 -1.37
C TYR A 279 23.26 -6.13 -2.65
N ARG A 280 24.15 -6.62 -3.52
CA ARG A 280 24.45 -6.02 -4.82
C ARG A 280 24.74 -7.08 -5.86
N ILE A 281 24.33 -6.81 -7.09
CA ILE A 281 24.79 -7.57 -8.26
C ILE A 281 26.13 -7.03 -8.78
N PRO A 282 27.00 -7.90 -9.31
CA PRO A 282 28.24 -7.48 -9.93
C PRO A 282 27.94 -6.85 -11.30
N LEU A 283 27.62 -5.55 -11.29
CA LEU A 283 27.50 -4.78 -12.53
C LEU A 283 28.88 -4.46 -13.07
N VAL A 284 29.13 -4.80 -14.33
CA VAL A 284 30.33 -4.33 -15.03
C VAL A 284 30.17 -2.82 -15.24
N SER A 285 31.17 -2.03 -14.84
CA SER A 285 31.13 -0.57 -14.98
C SER A 285 30.89 -0.18 -16.45
N HIS A 286 29.67 0.25 -16.76
CA HIS A 286 29.33 0.71 -18.11
C HIS A 286 29.96 2.08 -18.34
N ARG A 287 30.93 2.17 -19.27
CA ARG A 287 31.44 3.46 -19.78
C ARG A 287 30.42 4.23 -20.65
N GLY A 288 29.17 3.77 -20.74
CA GLY A 288 28.15 4.30 -21.67
C GLY A 288 26.90 4.89 -21.02
N PHE A 289 26.66 4.66 -19.72
CA PHE A 289 25.67 5.42 -18.98
C PHE A 289 26.41 6.60 -18.35
N GLY A 290 26.06 7.82 -18.78
CA GLY A 290 26.61 9.05 -18.22
C GLY A 290 26.50 9.07 -16.70
N PRO A 291 27.26 9.94 -16.01
CA PRO A 291 27.29 9.94 -14.56
C PRO A 291 25.87 9.96 -14.01
N SER A 292 25.63 9.09 -13.02
CA SER A 292 24.48 9.18 -12.12
C SER A 292 24.18 10.66 -11.83
N LEU A 293 22.91 11.05 -11.75
CA LEU A 293 22.50 12.39 -11.36
C LEU A 293 23.14 12.86 -10.02
N SER A 294 23.68 11.94 -9.22
CA SER A 294 24.55 12.23 -8.07
C SER A 294 25.83 13.00 -8.39
N ALA A 295 26.31 13.01 -9.64
CA ALA A 295 27.60 13.60 -10.03
C ALA A 295 27.50 14.97 -10.72
N MET A 296 26.31 15.59 -10.78
CA MET A 296 26.14 16.96 -11.29
C MET A 296 26.16 18.04 -10.21
N HIS A 297 26.32 17.68 -8.93
CA HIS A 297 26.51 18.65 -7.86
C HIS A 297 27.97 18.71 -7.41
N ALA A 298 28.80 19.33 -8.25
CA ALA A 298 30.09 19.87 -7.84
C ALA A 298 30.38 21.16 -8.61
N SER A 299 29.51 22.15 -8.48
CA SER A 299 29.89 23.56 -8.66
C SER A 299 28.85 24.49 -8.04
N ASP A 300 29.36 25.37 -7.18
CA ASP A 300 28.78 26.60 -6.63
C ASP A 300 27.95 26.51 -5.32
N SER A 301 28.73 26.53 -4.23
CA SER A 301 28.62 27.37 -3.03
C SER A 301 27.29 27.43 -2.25
N SER A 302 27.24 26.82 -1.05
CA SER A 302 27.58 27.49 0.22
C SER A 302 27.25 26.60 1.44
N THR A 303 28.29 26.30 2.22
CA THR A 303 28.30 25.80 3.63
C THR A 303 27.49 24.53 3.93
N ASP A 304 28.07 23.39 3.54
CA ASP A 304 27.83 22.07 4.13
C ASP A 304 28.82 21.86 5.29
N GLU A 305 28.33 21.83 6.53
CA GLU A 305 29.09 21.23 7.65
C GLU A 305 28.29 20.14 8.39
N ASP A 306 27.05 19.83 8.00
CA ASP A 306 26.21 18.84 8.71
C ASP A 306 25.64 17.71 7.82
N LEU A 307 26.02 17.60 6.54
CA LEU A 307 25.55 16.52 5.65
C LEU A 307 26.66 15.54 5.19
N GLU A 308 27.93 15.84 5.45
CA GLU A 308 29.03 14.91 5.16
C GLU A 308 29.11 13.71 6.14
N SER A 309 28.36 13.71 7.24
CA SER A 309 28.38 12.61 8.23
C SER A 309 27.42 11.45 7.93
N LEU A 310 26.69 11.49 6.81
CA LEU A 310 25.75 10.43 6.39
C LEU A 310 26.12 9.78 5.05
N VAL A 311 27.19 10.25 4.42
CA VAL A 311 27.86 9.58 3.31
C VAL A 311 29.20 9.07 3.83
N ASP A 312 29.14 8.13 4.77
CA ASP A 312 30.35 7.39 5.14
C ASP A 312 30.89 6.71 3.89
N ARG A 313 31.99 7.29 3.38
CA ARG A 313 33.08 6.69 2.62
C ARG A 313 32.74 5.30 2.08
N VAL A 314 32.37 5.27 0.80
CA VAL A 314 32.52 4.06 -0.02
C VAL A 314 34.02 3.78 -0.10
N ASP A 315 34.53 3.07 0.91
CA ASP A 315 35.83 2.44 0.85
C ASP A 315 35.80 1.51 -0.37
N ILE A 316 36.54 1.89 -1.41
CA ILE A 316 36.94 1.01 -2.50
C ILE A 316 37.98 0.04 -1.92
N ASN A 317 37.50 -0.82 -1.02
CA ASN A 317 38.14 -2.00 -0.45
C ASN A 317 37.00 -2.96 -0.05
N ASP A 318 36.06 -3.19 -0.98
CA ASP A 318 34.90 -4.05 -0.79
C ASP A 318 35.25 -5.54 -1.00
N ASN A 319 36.13 -6.06 -0.15
CA ASN A 319 36.42 -7.50 -0.13
C ASN A 319 35.45 -8.29 0.78
N GLY A 320 34.29 -7.71 1.17
CA GLY A 320 33.42 -8.28 2.20
C GLY A 320 31.90 -8.04 2.10
N VAL A 321 31.40 -7.07 1.31
CA VAL A 321 29.95 -6.85 1.12
C VAL A 321 29.40 -7.72 -0.01
N HIS A 322 30.23 -8.12 -0.97
CA HIS A 322 29.85 -9.04 -2.05
C HIS A 322 29.34 -10.42 -1.59
N ASN A 323 29.59 -10.81 -0.33
CA ASN A 323 29.19 -12.11 0.23
C ASN A 323 28.00 -12.05 1.20
N LYS A 324 27.37 -10.88 1.39
CA LYS A 324 26.20 -10.77 2.26
C LYS A 324 24.91 -10.89 1.43
N SER A 325 23.94 -11.63 1.96
CA SER A 325 22.58 -11.76 1.42
C SER A 325 21.53 -11.40 2.47
N TRP A 326 20.31 -11.18 2.01
CA TRP A 326 19.12 -11.07 2.85
C TRP A 326 18.02 -12.01 2.33
N ASN A 327 17.18 -12.47 3.25
CA ASN A 327 16.11 -13.40 2.93
C ASN A 327 14.84 -12.68 2.49
N ASN A 328 14.32 -13.01 1.30
CA ASN A 328 13.15 -12.35 0.74
C ASN A 328 11.87 -12.53 1.58
N GLY A 329 11.64 -13.74 2.11
CA GLY A 329 10.48 -14.05 2.93
C GLY A 329 10.42 -13.22 4.20
N LYS A 330 11.55 -13.06 4.89
CA LYS A 330 11.64 -12.20 6.08
C LYS A 330 11.29 -10.75 5.75
N HIS A 331 11.87 -10.19 4.69
CA HIS A 331 11.61 -8.81 4.24
C HIS A 331 10.12 -8.57 3.88
N ILE A 332 9.52 -9.52 3.16
CA ILE A 332 8.08 -9.47 2.86
C ILE A 332 7.25 -9.53 4.15
N PHE A 333 7.58 -10.43 5.05
CA PHE A 333 6.82 -10.62 6.29
C PHE A 333 6.89 -9.39 7.19
N GLU A 334 8.07 -8.76 7.32
CA GLU A 334 8.24 -7.48 8.02
C GLU A 334 7.38 -6.36 7.41
N THR A 335 7.22 -6.34 6.08
CA THR A 335 6.33 -5.38 5.42
C THR A 335 4.86 -5.64 5.78
N VAL A 336 4.41 -6.90 5.72
CA VAL A 336 3.04 -7.29 6.10
C VAL A 336 2.75 -6.92 7.56
N GLN A 337 3.70 -7.16 8.47
CA GLN A 337 3.57 -6.82 9.89
C GLN A 337 3.40 -5.30 10.10
N ARG A 338 4.12 -4.46 9.34
CA ARG A 338 3.98 -2.99 9.43
C ARG A 338 2.65 -2.50 8.89
N CYS A 339 2.15 -3.10 7.81
CA CYS A 339 0.88 -2.72 7.18
C CYS A 339 -0.35 -3.20 7.98
N HIS A 340 -0.26 -4.35 8.64
CA HIS A 340 -1.35 -5.01 9.36
C HIS A 340 -0.93 -5.46 10.78
N PRO A 341 -0.55 -4.53 11.66
CA PRO A 341 -0.01 -4.86 12.98
C PRO A 341 -1.00 -5.68 13.82
N GLU A 342 -2.30 -5.41 13.71
CA GLU A 342 -3.36 -6.14 14.42
C GLU A 342 -3.48 -7.61 14.01
N VAL A 343 -3.22 -7.93 12.74
CA VAL A 343 -3.21 -9.31 12.25
C VAL A 343 -2.00 -10.05 12.84
N TYR A 344 -0.82 -9.42 12.81
CA TYR A 344 0.37 -10.01 13.41
C TYR A 344 0.19 -10.30 14.91
N PHE A 345 -0.26 -9.32 15.69
CA PHE A 345 -0.45 -9.49 17.13
C PHE A 345 -1.46 -10.59 17.48
N ARG A 346 -2.50 -10.77 16.65
CA ARG A 346 -3.53 -11.79 16.88
C ARG A 346 -3.02 -13.23 16.66
N TRP A 347 -2.15 -13.43 15.67
CA TRP A 347 -1.81 -14.78 15.18
C TRP A 347 -0.38 -15.23 15.49
N TYR A 348 0.56 -14.30 15.70
CA TYR A 348 2.00 -14.61 15.86
C TYR A 348 2.57 -14.20 17.22
N ASN A 349 1.93 -13.30 17.95
CA ASN A 349 2.43 -12.79 19.23
C ASN A 349 1.66 -13.37 20.45
N LEU A 350 1.47 -14.69 20.47
CA LEU A 350 0.77 -15.41 21.54
C LEU A 350 1.54 -15.41 22.86
#